data_AF-A0A1F6DH98-F1
#
_entry.id   AF-A0A1F6DH98-F1
#
_cell.length_a   1.000
_cell.length_b   1.000
_cell.length_c   1.000
_cell.angle_alpha   90.00
_cell.angle_beta   90.00
_cell.angle_gamma   90.00
#
_symmetry.space_group_name_H-M   'P 1'
#
loop_
_entity.id
_entity.type
_entity.pdbx_description
1 polymer ?
#
loop_
_entity_poly.entity_id
_entity_poly.type
_entity_poly.pdbx_seq_one_letter_code
_entity_poly.pdbx_strand_id
1 'polypeptide(L)'
;MQKTLVGIGVVVAMGVVTWLVLFKGKAEAPAVVSPGNGTTQPQACSQEAKICPDGSAVGRVGPDCEFAACPSPVATSITLTASLGQKVSALGVSITPLEIVSDSRCPKDVQCIWAGTVEVKAKIESGLGASTMTLKLGEPVTTEAETITLTDVTPAKTAGETIPSSSYRFVFEVKKR
;
A
#
# COMPACT_ATOMS: atom_id res chain seq x y z
N MET A 1 -61.28 11.18 41.72
CA MET A 1 -60.80 12.41 42.39
C MET A 1 -59.60 12.91 41.62
N GLN A 2 -59.76 14.11 41.08
CA GLN A 2 -58.81 14.87 40.28
C GLN A 2 -57.99 15.77 41.20
N LYS A 3 -56.69 16.00 40.90
CA LYS A 3 -55.98 17.32 40.88
C LYS A 3 -54.49 17.22 41.22
N THR A 4 -53.70 17.96 40.43
CA THR A 4 -52.38 18.57 40.69
C THR A 4 -51.15 17.64 40.70
N LEU A 5 -49.99 17.96 40.13
CA LEU A 5 -49.39 19.25 39.76
C LEU A 5 -48.56 19.14 38.47
N VAL A 6 -49.05 19.79 37.43
CA VAL A 6 -48.27 20.41 36.35
C VAL A 6 -47.44 21.53 37.00
N GLY A 7 -46.10 21.49 36.93
CA GLY A 7 -45.32 22.56 37.59
C GLY A 7 -43.80 22.53 37.49
N ILE A 8 -43.16 21.53 36.87
CA ILE A 8 -41.69 21.46 36.81
C ILE A 8 -41.15 21.58 35.36
N GLY A 9 -41.96 21.28 34.34
CA GLY A 9 -41.53 21.27 32.94
C GLY A 9 -41.31 22.64 32.28
N VAL A 10 -41.88 23.73 32.81
CA VAL A 10 -41.84 25.05 32.15
C VAL A 10 -40.63 25.88 32.57
N VAL A 11 -40.09 25.67 33.78
CA VAL A 11 -38.95 26.46 34.31
C VAL A 11 -37.63 26.04 33.65
N VAL A 12 -37.50 24.78 33.24
CA VAL A 12 -36.29 24.26 32.58
C VAL A 12 -36.21 24.73 31.11
N ALA A 13 -37.33 24.83 30.40
CA ALA A 13 -37.33 25.24 28.99
C ALA A 13 -37.03 26.75 28.82
N MET A 14 -37.54 27.61 29.70
CA MET A 14 -37.27 29.06 29.64
C MET A 14 -35.85 29.41 30.09
N GLY A 15 -35.27 28.64 31.02
CA GLY A 15 -33.88 28.79 31.46
C GLY A 15 -32.85 28.38 30.40
N VAL A 16 -33.12 27.33 29.62
CA VAL A 16 -32.23 26.90 28.53
C VAL A 16 -32.30 27.84 27.33
N VAL A 17 -33.48 28.38 27.01
CA VAL A 17 -33.62 29.39 25.95
C VAL A 17 -33.00 30.72 26.35
N THR A 18 -33.18 31.19 27.60
CA THR A 18 -32.49 32.42 28.05
C THR A 18 -30.98 32.23 28.17
N TRP A 19 -30.49 31.05 28.53
CA TRP A 19 -29.06 30.75 28.54
C TRP A 19 -28.46 30.69 27.12
N LEU A 20 -29.14 30.04 26.15
CA LEU A 20 -28.69 29.97 24.76
C LEU A 20 -28.76 31.30 24.00
N VAL A 21 -29.71 32.18 24.35
CA VAL A 21 -29.87 33.50 23.70
C VAL A 21 -28.91 34.55 24.30
N LEU A 22 -28.52 34.44 25.58
CA LEU A 22 -27.61 35.38 26.23
C LEU A 22 -26.12 34.96 26.23
N PHE A 23 -25.78 33.69 25.97
CA PHE A 23 -24.38 33.22 25.89
C PHE A 23 -23.80 33.13 24.46
N LYS A 24 -24.46 33.69 23.45
CA LYS A 24 -23.97 33.69 22.06
C LYS A 24 -23.26 34.98 21.66
N GLY A 25 -22.34 35.48 22.48
CA GLY A 25 -21.70 36.76 22.16
C GLY A 25 -20.53 37.16 23.06
N LYS A 26 -19.40 36.44 22.99
CA LYS A 26 -18.08 37.01 23.27
C LYS A 26 -17.02 36.33 22.41
N ALA A 27 -17.01 36.67 21.13
CA ALA A 27 -15.83 36.50 20.30
C ALA A 27 -14.83 37.58 20.75
N GLU A 28 -14.06 37.29 21.79
CA GLU A 28 -12.83 38.01 22.08
C GLU A 28 -11.85 37.68 20.95
N ALA A 29 -11.69 38.63 20.03
CA ALA A 29 -10.56 38.65 19.13
C ALA A 29 -9.27 38.55 19.97
N PRO A 30 -8.33 37.64 19.66
CA PRO A 30 -7.06 37.64 20.36
C PRO A 30 -6.35 38.97 20.05
N ALA A 31 -6.03 39.72 21.11
CA ALA A 31 -5.11 40.83 21.04
C ALA A 31 -3.75 40.32 20.56
N VAL A 32 -3.45 40.53 19.28
CA VAL A 32 -2.10 40.37 18.74
C VAL A 32 -1.29 41.57 19.23
N VAL A 33 -0.61 41.39 20.36
CA VAL A 33 0.49 42.26 20.78
C VAL A 33 1.59 41.38 21.36
N SER A 34 2.69 41.20 20.62
CA SER A 34 3.96 41.85 20.98
C SER A 34 5.11 41.48 20.04
N PRO A 35 6.16 42.31 20.00
CA PRO A 35 7.19 42.34 18.97
C PRO A 35 8.32 41.36 19.29
N GLY A 36 8.73 40.59 18.28
CA GLY A 36 9.88 39.71 18.35
C GLY A 36 10.35 39.44 16.94
N ASN A 37 11.48 40.04 16.59
CA ASN A 37 12.16 39.96 15.32
C ASN A 37 12.36 38.49 14.88
N GLY A 38 11.55 38.03 13.92
CA GLY A 38 11.59 36.67 13.39
C GLY A 38 10.85 36.65 12.06
N THR A 39 11.51 37.17 11.02
CA THR A 39 11.01 37.14 9.65
C THR A 39 10.93 35.70 9.15
N THR A 40 9.86 34.96 9.49
CA THR A 40 9.40 33.86 8.63
C THR A 40 8.41 34.45 7.62
N GLN A 41 8.90 35.41 6.83
CA GLN A 41 8.33 35.62 5.51
C GLN A 41 8.51 34.28 4.78
N PRO A 42 7.56 33.83 3.94
CA PRO A 42 7.86 32.76 2.99
C PRO A 42 9.02 33.26 2.12
N GLN A 43 10.25 32.92 2.51
CA GLN A 43 11.44 33.25 1.76
C GLN A 43 11.27 32.53 0.42
N ALA A 44 11.13 33.31 -0.64
CA ALA A 44 11.01 32.76 -1.98
C ALA A 44 12.33 32.07 -2.30
N CYS A 45 12.34 30.73 -2.24
CA CYS A 45 13.51 29.97 -2.60
C CYS A 45 13.82 30.14 -4.10
N SER A 46 15.10 30.05 -4.46
CA SER A 46 15.53 30.04 -5.86
C SER A 46 14.91 28.85 -6.60
N GLN A 47 14.58 29.05 -7.89
CA GLN A 47 13.96 28.03 -8.75
C GLN A 47 14.99 27.00 -9.28
N GLU A 48 15.93 26.61 -8.44
CA GLU A 48 16.96 25.64 -8.80
C GLU A 48 16.45 24.21 -8.66
N ALA A 49 16.86 23.34 -9.58
CA ALA A 49 16.56 21.92 -9.56
C ALA A 49 17.81 21.10 -9.30
N LYS A 50 17.76 20.19 -8.34
CA LYS A 50 18.77 19.15 -8.13
C LYS A 50 18.29 17.87 -8.79
N ILE A 51 19.14 17.28 -9.63
CA ILE A 51 18.86 15.99 -10.27
C ILE A 51 19.17 14.86 -9.30
N CYS A 52 18.22 13.95 -9.16
CA CYS A 52 18.32 12.76 -8.33
C CYS A 52 18.90 11.58 -9.12
N PRO A 53 19.42 10.53 -8.45
CA PRO A 53 19.98 9.36 -9.13
C PRO A 53 19.00 8.62 -10.06
N ASP A 54 17.69 8.78 -9.84
CA ASP A 54 16.61 8.24 -10.68
C ASP A 54 16.29 9.11 -11.90
N GLY A 55 16.96 10.26 -12.07
CA GLY A 55 16.72 11.23 -13.14
C GLY A 55 15.60 12.24 -12.85
N SER A 56 14.93 12.15 -11.70
CA SER A 56 13.93 13.15 -11.27
C SER A 56 14.60 14.45 -10.82
N ALA A 57 13.81 15.52 -10.72
CA ALA A 57 14.28 16.84 -10.30
C ALA A 57 13.55 17.30 -9.03
N VAL A 58 14.31 17.72 -8.02
CA VAL A 58 13.78 18.28 -6.77
C VAL A 58 14.17 19.74 -6.60
N GLY A 59 13.23 20.56 -6.14
CA GLY A 59 13.45 21.96 -5.83
C GLY A 59 13.87 22.19 -4.38
N ARG A 60 14.14 23.46 -4.04
CA ARG A 60 14.35 23.91 -2.66
C ARG A 60 13.03 24.05 -1.92
N VAL A 61 12.99 23.62 -0.66
CA VAL A 61 11.82 23.65 0.22
C VAL A 61 12.22 24.04 1.65
N GLY A 62 11.23 24.44 2.46
CA GLY A 62 11.43 24.79 3.86
C GLY A 62 11.95 26.22 4.11
N PRO A 63 12.04 26.63 5.38
CA PRO A 63 12.46 27.98 5.76
C PRO A 63 13.92 28.30 5.38
N ASP A 64 14.77 27.27 5.30
CA ASP A 64 16.20 27.40 4.97
C ASP A 64 16.50 27.14 3.48
N CYS A 65 15.46 26.96 2.65
CA CYS A 65 15.59 26.69 1.21
C CYS A 65 16.57 25.55 0.86
N GLU A 66 16.50 24.45 1.60
CA GLU A 66 17.27 23.24 1.32
C GLU A 66 16.60 22.40 0.24
N PHE A 67 17.37 21.63 -0.53
CA PHE A 67 16.78 20.73 -1.52
C PHE A 67 15.91 19.68 -0.82
N ALA A 68 14.69 19.48 -1.34
CA ALA A 68 13.87 18.36 -0.90
C ALA A 68 14.64 17.05 -1.08
N ALA A 69 14.39 16.08 -0.20
CA ALA A 69 14.94 14.75 -0.37
C ALA A 69 14.52 14.19 -1.74
N CYS A 70 15.46 13.53 -2.41
CA CYS A 70 15.13 12.78 -3.62
C CYS A 70 14.03 11.76 -3.31
N PRO A 71 13.08 11.52 -4.23
CA PRO A 71 12.21 10.39 -4.08
C PRO A 71 13.09 9.16 -3.91
N SER A 72 12.87 8.41 -2.81
CA SER A 72 13.45 7.09 -2.70
C SER A 72 12.96 6.31 -3.91
N PRO A 73 13.83 5.60 -4.66
CA PRO A 73 13.39 4.79 -5.78
C PRO A 73 12.32 3.85 -5.24
N VAL A 74 11.06 4.11 -5.60
CA VAL A 74 9.98 3.19 -5.32
C VAL A 74 10.36 1.99 -6.17
N ALA A 75 10.82 0.92 -5.54
CA ALA A 75 11.39 -0.22 -6.22
C ALA A 75 10.43 -0.63 -7.35
N THR A 76 10.85 -0.38 -8.61
CA THR A 76 10.02 -0.63 -9.78
C THR A 76 9.69 -2.11 -9.88
N SER A 77 10.49 -2.96 -9.22
CA SER A 77 10.21 -4.37 -8.95
C SER A 77 10.19 -4.69 -7.46
N ILE A 78 9.26 -5.54 -7.02
CA ILE A 78 9.20 -6.11 -5.66
C ILE A 78 9.08 -7.62 -5.77
N THR A 79 9.85 -8.35 -4.96
CA THR A 79 9.77 -9.80 -4.85
C THR A 79 8.88 -10.20 -3.67
N LEU A 80 7.94 -11.10 -3.91
CA LEU A 80 7.00 -11.64 -2.94
C LEU A 80 7.18 -13.15 -2.83
N THR A 81 7.08 -13.70 -1.62
CA THR A 81 7.09 -15.15 -1.40
C THR A 81 5.79 -15.60 -0.76
N ALA A 82 5.12 -16.59 -1.34
CA ALA A 82 3.85 -17.11 -0.85
C ALA A 82 3.85 -18.64 -0.74
N SER A 83 3.16 -19.15 0.27
CA SER A 83 2.74 -20.55 0.34
C SER A 83 1.47 -20.79 -0.47
N LEU A 84 1.13 -22.05 -0.74
CA LEU A 84 -0.17 -22.39 -1.35
C LEU A 84 -1.33 -21.88 -0.47
N GLY A 85 -2.28 -21.18 -1.06
CA GLY A 85 -3.41 -20.53 -0.39
C GLY A 85 -3.09 -19.20 0.31
N GLN A 86 -1.82 -18.80 0.39
CA GLN A 86 -1.41 -17.56 1.06
C GLN A 86 -1.55 -16.37 0.10
N LYS A 87 -2.30 -15.34 0.52
CA LYS A 87 -2.35 -14.06 -0.20
C LYS A 87 -1.15 -13.19 0.16
N VAL A 88 -0.45 -12.68 -0.85
CA VAL A 88 0.63 -11.70 -0.72
C VAL A 88 0.35 -10.50 -1.61
N SER A 89 0.75 -9.30 -1.18
CA SER A 89 0.41 -8.07 -1.88
C SER A 89 1.58 -7.10 -1.93
N ALA A 90 1.82 -6.50 -3.09
CA ALA A 90 2.73 -5.38 -3.29
C ALA A 90 2.34 -4.60 -4.54
N LEU A 91 2.73 -3.32 -4.59
CA LEU A 91 2.51 -2.44 -5.74
C LEU A 91 1.05 -2.36 -6.22
N GLY A 92 0.06 -2.59 -5.34
CA GLY A 92 -1.37 -2.54 -5.70
C GLY A 92 -1.94 -3.86 -6.24
N VAL A 93 -1.13 -4.91 -6.33
CA VAL A 93 -1.54 -6.25 -6.76
C VAL A 93 -1.55 -7.20 -5.58
N SER A 94 -2.54 -8.09 -5.52
CA SER A 94 -2.57 -9.25 -4.62
C SER A 94 -2.50 -10.55 -5.40
N ILE A 95 -1.63 -11.46 -4.99
CA ILE A 95 -1.40 -12.75 -5.61
C ILE A 95 -1.69 -13.83 -4.57
N THR A 96 -2.52 -14.81 -4.93
CA THR A 96 -2.83 -15.98 -4.09
C THR A 96 -2.61 -17.25 -4.91
N PRO A 97 -1.53 -18.02 -4.69
CA PRO A 97 -1.35 -19.32 -5.33
C PRO A 97 -2.44 -20.26 -4.85
N LEU A 98 -3.20 -20.88 -5.75
CA LEU A 98 -4.32 -21.75 -5.41
C LEU A 98 -3.95 -23.22 -5.53
N GLU A 99 -3.27 -23.59 -6.61
CA GLU A 99 -3.04 -24.98 -6.99
C GLU A 99 -1.80 -25.12 -7.88
N ILE A 100 -1.04 -26.20 -7.71
CA ILE A 100 0.05 -26.57 -8.61
C ILE A 100 -0.57 -27.34 -9.78
N VAL A 101 -0.54 -26.74 -10.97
CA VAL A 101 -1.11 -27.36 -12.19
C VAL A 101 -0.18 -28.42 -12.73
N SER A 102 1.12 -28.12 -12.78
CA SER A 102 2.15 -29.02 -13.27
C SER A 102 3.48 -28.70 -12.62
N ASP A 103 4.21 -29.73 -12.19
CA ASP A 103 5.57 -29.59 -11.68
C ASP A 103 6.45 -30.68 -12.30
N SER A 104 7.12 -30.30 -13.39
CA SER A 104 8.07 -31.11 -14.14
C SER A 104 9.50 -30.57 -14.03
N ARG A 105 9.79 -29.75 -13.02
CA ARG A 105 11.13 -29.18 -12.78
C ARG A 105 12.18 -30.30 -12.76
N CYS A 106 13.30 -30.06 -13.44
CA CYS A 106 14.39 -31.03 -13.47
C CYS A 106 14.92 -31.27 -12.04
N PRO A 107 14.90 -32.52 -11.54
CA PRO A 107 15.45 -32.82 -10.23
C PRO A 107 16.95 -32.49 -10.17
N LYS A 108 17.41 -32.01 -9.03
CA LYS A 108 18.81 -31.57 -8.86
C LYS A 108 19.83 -32.71 -8.91
N ASP A 109 19.38 -33.95 -8.75
CA ASP A 109 20.17 -35.18 -8.70
C ASP A 109 20.19 -35.95 -10.03
N VAL A 110 19.59 -35.39 -11.10
CA VAL A 110 19.56 -36.00 -12.43
C VAL A 110 19.92 -35.01 -13.53
N GLN A 111 20.43 -35.52 -14.64
CA GLN A 111 20.69 -34.73 -15.84
C GLN A 111 19.48 -34.81 -16.78
N CYS A 112 18.70 -33.74 -16.85
CA CYS A 112 17.59 -33.67 -17.82
C CYS A 112 18.07 -33.23 -19.20
N ILE A 113 17.36 -33.71 -20.23
CA ILE A 113 17.55 -33.26 -21.62
C ILE A 113 16.84 -31.91 -21.86
N TRP A 114 15.75 -31.65 -21.12
CA TRP A 114 14.98 -30.40 -21.16
C TRP A 114 14.89 -29.79 -19.75
N ALA A 115 14.78 -28.46 -19.65
CA ALA A 115 14.88 -27.73 -18.37
C ALA A 115 13.76 -28.03 -17.34
N GLY A 116 12.67 -28.68 -17.75
CA GLY A 116 11.49 -28.84 -16.90
C GLY A 116 10.84 -27.50 -16.56
N THR A 117 9.63 -27.51 -16.03
CA THR A 117 8.95 -26.27 -15.61
C THR A 117 7.98 -26.52 -14.47
N VAL A 118 7.52 -25.44 -13.86
CA VAL A 118 6.41 -25.46 -12.90
C VAL A 118 5.37 -24.43 -13.31
N GLU A 119 4.12 -24.85 -13.21
CA GLU A 119 2.93 -24.06 -13.51
C GLU A 119 2.03 -24.04 -12.27
N VAL A 120 1.70 -22.84 -11.81
CA VAL A 120 0.84 -22.61 -10.65
C VAL A 120 -0.37 -21.79 -11.06
N LYS A 121 -1.55 -22.25 -10.67
CA LYS A 121 -2.78 -21.47 -10.80
C LYS A 121 -2.83 -20.48 -9.65
N ALA A 122 -2.92 -19.20 -9.95
CA ALA A 122 -2.97 -18.13 -8.97
C ALA A 122 -4.17 -17.21 -9.22
N LYS A 123 -4.82 -16.78 -8.14
CA LYS A 123 -5.77 -15.67 -8.16
C LYS A 123 -4.98 -14.37 -8.06
N ILE A 124 -5.17 -13.48 -9.02
CA ILE A 124 -4.57 -12.15 -9.08
C ILE A 124 -5.69 -11.13 -8.95
N GLU A 125 -5.55 -10.23 -7.98
CA GLU A 125 -6.47 -9.13 -7.74
C GLU A 125 -5.70 -7.82 -7.92
N SER A 126 -6.12 -7.01 -8.89
CA SER A 126 -5.52 -5.70 -9.20
C SER A 126 -6.62 -4.64 -9.36
N GLY A 127 -6.27 -3.44 -9.83
CA GLY A 127 -7.24 -2.38 -10.13
C GLY A 127 -8.34 -2.80 -11.12
N LEU A 128 -8.11 -3.84 -11.94
CA LEU A 128 -9.08 -4.39 -12.89
C LEU A 128 -10.10 -5.36 -12.26
N GLY A 129 -9.88 -5.77 -11.02
CA GLY A 129 -10.66 -6.82 -10.35
C GLY A 129 -9.88 -8.12 -10.16
N ALA A 130 -10.60 -9.19 -9.86
CA ALA A 130 -10.03 -10.50 -9.56
C ALA A 130 -10.08 -11.42 -10.78
N SER A 131 -8.94 -11.98 -11.16
CA SER A 131 -8.81 -12.98 -12.23
C SER A 131 -7.99 -14.18 -11.75
N THR A 132 -8.23 -15.36 -12.33
CA THR A 132 -7.44 -16.56 -12.03
C THR A 132 -6.68 -16.97 -13.28
N MET A 133 -5.37 -17.15 -13.15
CA MET A 133 -4.49 -17.42 -14.28
C MET A 133 -3.40 -18.42 -13.88
N THR A 134 -2.86 -19.12 -14.88
CA THR A 134 -1.74 -20.04 -14.70
C THR A 134 -0.44 -19.30 -14.96
N LEU A 135 0.41 -19.21 -13.94
CA LEU A 135 1.74 -18.62 -14.01
C LEU A 135 2.75 -19.75 -14.23
N LYS A 136 3.54 -19.65 -15.30
CA LYS A 136 4.62 -20.57 -15.61
C LYS A 136 5.97 -19.96 -15.19
N LEU A 137 6.88 -20.79 -14.71
CA LEU A 137 8.20 -20.36 -14.25
C LEU A 137 8.94 -19.59 -15.36
N GLY A 138 9.34 -18.36 -15.05
CA GLY A 138 10.06 -17.46 -15.95
C GLY A 138 9.20 -16.74 -17.00
N GLU A 139 7.92 -17.07 -17.13
CA GLU A 139 7.04 -16.43 -18.11
C GLU A 139 6.27 -15.26 -17.46
N PRO A 140 6.44 -14.02 -17.96
CA PRO A 140 5.76 -12.86 -17.41
C PRO A 140 4.30 -12.83 -17.84
N VAL A 141 3.41 -12.50 -16.91
CA VAL A 141 2.02 -12.15 -17.19
C VAL A 141 1.82 -10.67 -16.91
N THR A 142 1.14 -9.98 -17.83
CA THR A 142 0.86 -8.56 -17.71
C THR A 142 -0.57 -8.34 -17.25
N THR A 143 -0.72 -7.44 -16.29
CA THR A 143 -1.99 -6.78 -15.96
C THR A 143 -1.98 -5.39 -16.61
N GLU A 144 -2.88 -4.49 -16.23
CA GLU A 144 -2.88 -3.13 -16.78
C GLU A 144 -1.59 -2.36 -16.44
N ALA A 145 -1.24 -2.32 -15.15
CA ALA A 145 -0.17 -1.48 -14.63
C ALA A 145 1.04 -2.28 -14.12
N GLU A 146 0.93 -3.60 -14.00
CA GLU A 146 1.99 -4.44 -13.46
C GLU A 146 2.32 -5.66 -14.32
N THR A 147 3.60 -6.03 -14.34
CA THR A 147 4.11 -7.31 -14.85
C THR A 147 4.41 -8.23 -13.68
N ILE A 148 3.86 -9.44 -13.70
CA ILE A 148 4.01 -10.44 -12.63
C ILE A 148 4.73 -11.64 -13.22
N THR A 149 5.79 -12.11 -12.57
CA THR A 149 6.57 -13.27 -13.04
C THR A 149 6.78 -14.23 -11.89
N LEU A 150 6.49 -15.52 -12.11
CA LEU A 150 6.93 -16.57 -11.20
C LEU A 150 8.43 -16.78 -11.45
N THR A 151 9.27 -16.34 -10.52
CA THR A 151 10.74 -16.33 -10.70
C THR A 151 11.42 -17.53 -10.08
N ASP A 152 10.85 -18.08 -9.00
CA ASP A 152 11.37 -19.27 -8.35
C ASP A 152 10.27 -20.06 -7.64
N VAL A 153 10.51 -21.37 -7.46
CA VAL A 153 9.67 -22.26 -6.66
C VAL A 153 10.56 -23.18 -5.85
N THR A 154 10.32 -23.24 -4.55
CA THR A 154 11.01 -24.15 -3.63
C THR A 154 10.04 -25.12 -2.97
N PRO A 155 10.47 -26.32 -2.56
CA PRO A 155 11.82 -26.87 -2.71
C PRO A 155 12.13 -27.30 -4.16
N ALA A 156 13.42 -27.46 -4.48
CA ALA A 156 13.85 -28.10 -5.71
C ALA A 156 13.46 -29.59 -5.72
N LYS A 157 13.17 -30.17 -6.89
CA LYS A 157 12.85 -31.59 -6.98
C LYS A 157 14.07 -32.47 -6.68
N THR A 158 13.80 -33.60 -6.03
CA THR A 158 14.71 -34.75 -5.88
C THR A 158 14.04 -35.95 -6.55
N ALA A 159 14.79 -36.80 -7.27
CA ALA A 159 14.20 -37.96 -7.93
C ALA A 159 13.63 -38.95 -6.90
N GLY A 160 12.40 -39.42 -7.15
CA GLY A 160 11.72 -40.39 -6.28
C GLY A 160 11.12 -39.80 -4.99
N GLU A 161 11.31 -38.51 -4.71
CA GLU A 161 10.75 -37.85 -3.54
C GLU A 161 9.40 -37.19 -3.87
N THR A 162 8.41 -37.39 -3.01
CA THR A 162 7.11 -36.71 -3.13
C THR A 162 7.11 -35.47 -2.25
N ILE A 163 6.98 -34.29 -2.86
CA ILE A 163 6.94 -33.02 -2.16
C ILE A 163 5.50 -32.74 -1.69
N PRO A 164 5.24 -32.53 -0.39
CA PRO A 164 3.90 -32.17 0.07
C PRO A 164 3.53 -30.76 -0.39
N SER A 165 2.30 -30.56 -0.83
CA SER A 165 1.82 -29.27 -1.36
C SER A 165 2.02 -28.09 -0.40
N SER A 166 1.97 -28.34 0.92
CA SER A 166 2.21 -27.34 1.97
C SER A 166 3.66 -26.85 2.08
N SER A 167 4.63 -27.60 1.55
CA SER A 167 6.04 -27.22 1.57
C SER A 167 6.43 -26.26 0.44
N TYR A 168 5.56 -26.13 -0.57
CA TYR A 168 5.83 -25.24 -1.70
C TYR A 168 5.89 -23.77 -1.26
N ARG A 169 6.86 -23.05 -1.80
CA ARG A 169 6.95 -21.60 -1.75
C ARG A 169 7.15 -21.08 -3.17
N PHE A 170 6.34 -20.10 -3.53
CA PHE A 170 6.35 -19.47 -4.84
C PHE A 170 6.91 -18.06 -4.69
N VAL A 171 7.91 -17.72 -5.50
CA VAL A 171 8.55 -16.41 -5.52
C VAL A 171 8.07 -15.66 -6.75
N PHE A 172 7.33 -14.57 -6.52
CA PHE A 172 6.80 -13.70 -7.56
C PHE A 172 7.60 -12.41 -7.61
N GLU A 173 8.02 -12.00 -8.79
CA GLU A 173 8.48 -10.65 -9.04
C GLU A 173 7.33 -9.83 -9.64
N VAL A 174 7.02 -8.70 -9.02
CA VAL A 174 6.00 -7.75 -9.48
C VAL A 174 6.70 -6.48 -9.92
N LYS A 175 6.55 -6.08 -11.19
CA LYS A 175 7.11 -4.83 -11.74
C LYS A 175 6.02 -3.87 -12.14
N LYS A 176 6.19 -2.57 -11.89
CA LYS A 176 5.34 -1.56 -12.56
C LYS A 176 5.68 -1.46 -14.04
N ARG A 177 4.66 -1.34 -14.88
CA ARG A 177 4.75 -1.16 -16.34
C ARG A 177 4.76 0.33 -16.70
#